data_AF-A0A7C8V7W2-F1
#
_entry.id   AF-A0A7C8V7W2-F1
#
_cell.length_a   1.000
_cell.length_b   1.000
_cell.length_c   1.000
_cell.angle_alpha   90.00
_cell.angle_beta   90.00
_cell.angle_gamma   90.00
#
_symmetry.space_group_name_H-M   'P 1'
#
loop_
_entity.id
_entity.type
_entity.pdbx_description
1 polymer ?
#
loop_
_entity_poly.entity_id
_entity_poly.type
_entity_poly.pdbx_seq_one_letter_code
_entity_poly.pdbx_strand_id
1 'polypeptide(L)'
;MIKEINFEKNLEKNAKRLKLKNHKLAIGEMAMEPPVRKQGEPKYFPGHYDGRYYIGFVTDEERQRTLTHLVRAWLQWTQSQGIETWLAHGTLLGWWWNNRILPWDTDLDVQVSETTLKSMAENMNMTTWTYNFEEDNFQRDYLLDINPYWTNRLRGTAANLIDGRWIDKSTGLFIDITGLSQTHGVTRPGVISCKNLHRYKTFEIYPLREVKFEDFKAYVPNSYEKILIKEYRSKAFTNTEFSGHDWQPAIGSWVPKTRFEPHRLYRLRNGKMMKIKIEDPRGLEAVPRPSFWNLLWRLAYW
;
A
#
# COMPACT_ATOMS: atom_id res chain seq x y z
N MET A 1 -28.70 -14.89 -16.88
CA MET A 1 -29.42 -13.73 -16.29
C MET A 1 -28.49 -13.09 -15.27
N ILE A 2 -27.64 -12.15 -15.71
CA ILE A 2 -26.63 -11.50 -14.87
C ILE A 2 -27.37 -10.46 -14.02
N LYS A 3 -27.43 -10.67 -12.70
CA LYS A 3 -27.99 -9.68 -11.77
C LYS A 3 -27.14 -8.40 -11.88
N GLU A 4 -27.75 -7.30 -12.29
CA GLU A 4 -27.18 -5.96 -12.16
C GLU A 4 -26.86 -5.71 -10.68
N ILE A 5 -25.58 -5.79 -10.33
CA ILE A 5 -25.08 -5.40 -9.02
C ILE A 5 -25.00 -3.88 -9.05
N ASN A 6 -26.04 -3.22 -8.55
CA ASN A 6 -26.14 -1.76 -8.51
C ASN A 6 -25.03 -1.18 -7.61
N PHE A 7 -24.14 -0.41 -8.22
CA PHE A 7 -22.98 0.25 -7.59
C PHE A 7 -23.38 1.09 -6.38
N GLU A 8 -24.53 1.77 -6.45
CA GLU A 8 -25.08 2.60 -5.36
C GLU A 8 -25.42 1.77 -4.11
N LYS A 9 -25.95 0.56 -4.27
CA LYS A 9 -26.29 -0.31 -3.13
C LYS A 9 -25.04 -0.77 -2.37
N ASN A 10 -23.92 -0.94 -3.07
CA ASN A 10 -22.66 -1.30 -2.42
C ASN A 10 -22.05 -0.09 -1.68
N LEU A 11 -22.12 1.11 -2.26
CA LEU A 11 -21.75 2.36 -1.59
C LEU A 11 -22.60 2.58 -0.33
N GLU A 12 -23.91 2.39 -0.41
CA GLU A 12 -24.80 2.49 0.75
C GLU A 12 -24.48 1.48 1.85
N LYS A 13 -24.17 0.22 1.48
CA LYS A 13 -23.82 -0.82 2.44
C LYS A 13 -22.50 -0.50 3.17
N ASN A 14 -21.52 0.07 2.46
CA ASN A 14 -20.27 0.52 3.07
C ASN A 14 -20.45 1.77 3.92
N ALA A 15 -21.23 2.76 3.46
CA ALA A 15 -21.56 3.97 4.23
C ALA A 15 -22.24 3.62 5.56
N LYS A 16 -23.17 2.64 5.56
CA LYS A 16 -23.80 2.10 6.78
C LYS A 16 -22.78 1.45 7.72
N ARG A 17 -21.79 0.72 7.20
CA ARG A 17 -20.73 0.08 7.99
C ARG A 17 -19.81 1.11 8.67
N LEU A 18 -19.53 2.21 7.99
CA LEU A 18 -18.65 3.30 8.47
C LEU A 18 -19.35 4.28 9.44
N LYS A 19 -20.63 4.06 9.78
CA LYS A 19 -21.46 4.98 10.60
C LYS A 19 -21.42 6.44 10.11
N LEU A 20 -21.28 6.65 8.80
CA LEU A 20 -21.31 7.98 8.19
C LEU A 20 -22.72 8.59 8.33
N LYS A 21 -22.84 9.75 8.99
CA LYS A 21 -24.08 10.52 9.01
C LYS A 21 -24.31 11.11 7.61
N ASN A 22 -25.36 10.62 6.95
CA ASN A 22 -25.95 11.06 5.68
C ASN A 22 -25.44 12.41 5.15
N HIS A 23 -24.42 12.38 4.28
CA HIS A 23 -24.30 13.36 3.21
C HIS A 23 -24.92 12.73 1.97
N LYS A 24 -26.01 13.32 1.46
CA LYS A 24 -26.66 12.88 0.21
C LYS A 24 -25.64 13.03 -0.92
N LEU A 25 -25.14 11.91 -1.48
CA LEU A 25 -24.46 11.93 -2.76
C LEU A 25 -25.50 12.26 -3.83
N ALA A 26 -25.43 13.47 -4.38
CA ALA A 26 -26.16 13.83 -5.59
C ALA A 26 -25.45 13.18 -6.78
N ILE A 27 -26.09 12.18 -7.36
CA ILE A 27 -25.71 11.55 -8.63
C ILE A 27 -26.32 12.40 -9.74
N GLY A 28 -25.61 13.45 -10.14
CA GLY A 28 -25.96 14.28 -11.29
C GLY A 28 -25.17 13.83 -12.51
N GLU A 29 -25.83 13.68 -13.66
CA GLU A 29 -25.19 13.47 -14.95
C GLU A 29 -24.14 14.58 -15.19
N MET A 30 -22.87 14.20 -15.32
CA MET A 30 -21.78 15.15 -15.58
C MET A 30 -21.83 15.61 -17.04
N ALA A 31 -22.23 16.86 -17.24
CA ALA A 31 -21.91 17.60 -18.45
C ALA A 31 -20.38 17.72 -18.59
N MET A 32 -19.86 17.50 -19.80
CA MET A 32 -18.44 17.65 -20.09
C MET A 32 -18.03 19.12 -19.93
N GLU A 33 -17.21 19.42 -18.91
CA GLU A 33 -16.55 20.72 -18.80
C GLU A 33 -15.50 20.91 -19.90
N PRO A 34 -15.32 22.13 -20.43
CA PRO A 34 -14.37 22.41 -21.49
C PRO A 34 -12.91 22.19 -21.01
N PRO A 35 -11.99 21.85 -21.93
CA PRO A 35 -10.64 21.44 -21.56
C PRO A 35 -9.86 22.59 -20.91
N VAL A 36 -9.37 22.34 -19.69
CA VAL A 36 -8.43 23.18 -18.97
C VAL A 36 -7.17 23.41 -19.84
N ARG A 37 -6.73 24.67 -19.88
CA ARG A 37 -5.54 25.16 -20.62
C ARG A 37 -4.35 24.22 -20.37
N LYS A 38 -3.64 23.81 -21.43
CA LYS A 38 -2.46 22.92 -21.38
C LYS A 38 -1.31 23.54 -20.56
N GLN A 39 -1.35 23.40 -19.24
CA GLN A 39 -0.15 23.39 -18.42
C GLN A 39 0.61 22.08 -18.72
N GLY A 40 1.94 22.13 -18.70
CA GLY A 40 2.76 20.93 -18.90
C GLY A 40 2.59 19.95 -17.75
N GLU A 41 2.61 18.65 -18.03
CA GLU A 41 2.53 17.63 -16.98
C GLU A 41 3.70 17.79 -15.98
N PRO A 42 3.45 17.64 -14.66
CA PRO A 42 4.49 17.78 -13.65
C PRO A 42 5.60 16.74 -13.83
N LYS A 43 6.86 17.16 -13.78
CA LYS A 43 8.01 16.24 -13.77
C LYS A 43 8.31 15.83 -12.34
N TYR A 44 8.24 14.53 -12.05
CA TYR A 44 8.51 13.99 -10.72
C TYR A 44 9.99 13.61 -10.54
N PHE A 45 10.47 13.74 -9.31
CA PHE A 45 11.85 13.43 -8.92
C PHE A 45 12.06 11.90 -8.86
N PRO A 46 13.21 11.37 -9.32
CA PRO A 46 13.53 9.95 -9.17
C PRO A 46 13.76 9.60 -7.69
N GLY A 47 13.22 8.46 -7.23
CA GLY A 47 13.54 7.88 -5.92
C GLY A 47 12.41 7.85 -4.88
N HIS A 48 11.14 8.06 -5.24
CA HIS A 48 10.00 8.10 -4.31
C HIS A 48 10.09 9.19 -3.23
N TYR A 49 10.62 10.35 -3.61
CA TYR A 49 10.65 11.56 -2.77
C TYR A 49 9.95 12.74 -3.45
N ASP A 50 9.24 13.54 -2.66
CA ASP A 50 8.70 14.82 -3.08
C ASP A 50 9.82 15.86 -3.15
N GLY A 51 10.03 16.45 -4.32
CA GLY A 51 11.14 17.38 -4.56
C GLY A 51 11.10 18.67 -3.73
N ARG A 52 9.95 19.04 -3.13
CA ARG A 52 9.85 20.23 -2.25
C ARG A 52 10.42 19.97 -0.85
N TYR A 53 10.37 18.72 -0.40
CA TYR A 53 10.73 18.30 0.95
C TYR A 53 11.93 17.34 0.97
N TYR A 54 12.44 16.95 -0.19
CA TYR A 54 13.63 16.12 -0.32
C TYR A 54 14.85 16.85 0.25
N ILE A 55 15.43 16.28 1.31
CA ILE A 55 16.65 16.77 1.95
C ILE A 55 17.85 15.82 1.79
N GLY A 56 17.65 14.70 1.10
CA GLY A 56 18.62 13.62 0.94
C GLY A 56 17.99 12.25 1.11
N PHE A 57 18.69 11.20 0.66
CA PHE A 57 18.27 9.83 0.92
C PHE A 57 18.40 9.51 2.42
N VAL A 58 17.35 8.94 2.99
CA VAL A 58 17.38 8.44 4.36
C VAL A 58 17.93 7.01 4.42
N THR A 59 18.43 6.60 5.58
CA THR A 59 18.86 5.21 5.82
C THR A 59 17.68 4.25 5.70
N ASP A 60 17.94 2.96 5.52
CA ASP A 60 16.87 1.94 5.48
C ASP A 60 16.05 1.92 6.77
N GLU A 61 16.71 2.11 7.92
CA GLU A 61 16.06 2.20 9.24
C GLU A 61 15.14 3.43 9.34
N GLU A 62 15.63 4.62 8.98
CA GLU A 62 14.83 5.84 9.02
C GLU A 62 13.71 5.82 7.98
N ARG A 63 13.93 5.17 6.82
CA ARG A 63 12.88 4.95 5.82
C ARG A 63 11.77 4.08 6.38
N GLN A 64 12.11 2.93 6.96
CA GLN A 64 11.11 2.03 7.54
C GLN A 64 10.33 2.70 8.67
N ARG A 65 11.03 3.39 9.59
CA ARG A 65 10.38 4.14 10.66
C ARG A 65 9.44 5.22 10.10
N THR A 66 9.89 5.98 9.11
CA THR A 66 9.11 7.04 8.48
C THR A 66 7.88 6.49 7.76
N LEU A 67 8.03 5.45 6.91
CA LEU A 67 6.91 4.82 6.20
C LEU A 67 5.88 4.23 7.17
N THR A 68 6.34 3.64 8.28
CA THR A 68 5.46 3.13 9.36
C THR A 68 4.61 4.25 9.94
N HIS A 69 5.21 5.36 10.38
CA HIS A 69 4.44 6.48 10.91
C HIS A 69 3.59 7.18 9.85
N LEU A 70 4.06 7.26 8.61
CA LEU A 70 3.35 7.83 7.47
C LEU A 70 2.04 7.08 7.19
N VAL A 71 2.05 5.74 7.17
CA VAL A 71 0.82 4.95 6.97
C VAL A 71 -0.10 5.01 8.19
N ARG A 72 0.46 4.98 9.41
CA ARG A 72 -0.33 5.13 10.64
C ARG A 72 -1.07 6.47 10.65
N ALA A 73 -0.38 7.54 10.31
CA ALA A 73 -0.93 8.89 10.17
C ALA A 73 -2.04 8.94 9.11
N TRP A 74 -1.79 8.38 7.92
CA TRP A 74 -2.78 8.31 6.85
C TRP A 74 -4.05 7.58 7.27
N LEU A 75 -3.91 6.41 7.90
CA LEU A 75 -5.04 5.62 8.37
C LEU A 75 -5.85 6.41 9.42
N GLN A 76 -5.20 6.90 10.48
CA GLN A 76 -5.87 7.70 11.52
C GLN A 76 -6.59 8.92 10.94
N TRP A 77 -5.90 9.69 10.09
CA TRP A 77 -6.44 10.88 9.49
C TRP A 77 -7.66 10.55 8.62
N THR A 78 -7.56 9.62 7.68
CA THR A 78 -8.69 9.23 6.82
C THR A 78 -9.90 8.75 7.61
N GLN A 79 -9.68 8.00 8.70
CA GLN A 79 -10.76 7.56 9.58
C GLN A 79 -11.41 8.72 10.34
N SER A 80 -10.63 9.69 10.82
CA SER A 80 -11.16 10.91 11.46
C SER A 80 -12.01 11.76 10.50
N GLN A 81 -11.68 11.73 9.21
CA GLN A 81 -12.36 12.49 8.16
C GLN A 81 -13.50 11.73 7.48
N GLY A 82 -13.69 10.45 7.82
CA GLY A 82 -14.68 9.58 7.17
C GLY A 82 -14.33 9.23 5.72
N ILE A 83 -13.05 9.29 5.34
CA ILE A 83 -12.54 8.97 4.01
C ILE A 83 -12.39 7.45 3.88
N GLU A 84 -13.07 6.85 2.90
CA GLU A 84 -12.89 5.44 2.54
C GLU A 84 -11.66 5.26 1.62
N THR A 85 -10.69 4.49 2.08
CA THR A 85 -9.45 4.13 1.36
C THR A 85 -9.08 2.69 1.67
N TRP A 86 -8.27 2.05 0.83
CA TRP A 86 -7.74 0.70 1.06
C TRP A 86 -6.30 0.56 0.58
N LEU A 87 -5.59 -0.40 1.18
CA LEU A 87 -4.21 -0.74 0.81
C LEU A 87 -4.17 -1.32 -0.61
N ALA A 88 -3.17 -0.93 -1.40
CA ALA A 88 -2.98 -1.40 -2.77
C ALA A 88 -1.53 -1.85 -3.00
N HIS A 89 -1.29 -2.50 -4.14
CA HIS A 89 0.05 -2.80 -4.65
C HIS A 89 1.00 -3.40 -3.60
N GLY A 90 2.19 -2.82 -3.40
CA GLY A 90 3.22 -3.34 -2.50
C GLY A 90 2.76 -3.32 -1.04
N THR A 91 2.04 -2.27 -0.65
CA THR A 91 1.47 -2.15 0.70
C THR A 91 0.44 -3.24 1.00
N LEU A 92 -0.40 -3.60 0.03
CA LEU A 92 -1.34 -4.72 0.16
C LEU A 92 -0.60 -6.07 0.26
N LEU A 93 0.51 -6.23 -0.46
CA LEU A 93 1.34 -7.43 -0.40
C LEU A 93 2.04 -7.58 0.97
N GLY A 94 2.59 -6.49 1.52
CA GLY A 94 3.14 -6.46 2.87
C GLY A 94 2.09 -6.85 3.92
N TRP A 95 0.89 -6.28 3.79
CA TRP A 95 -0.25 -6.67 4.62
C TRP A 95 -0.50 -8.18 4.56
N TRP A 96 -0.56 -8.76 3.36
CA TRP A 96 -0.82 -10.20 3.17
C TRP A 96 0.25 -11.09 3.83
N TRP A 97 1.53 -10.66 3.83
CA TRP A 97 2.61 -11.46 4.41
C TRP A 97 2.53 -11.56 5.93
N ASN A 98 2.42 -10.41 6.61
CA ASN A 98 2.45 -10.34 8.07
C ASN A 98 1.83 -9.07 8.68
N ASN A 99 0.96 -8.37 7.95
CA ASN A 99 0.37 -7.09 8.38
C ASN A 99 1.41 -5.96 8.58
N ARG A 100 2.59 -6.07 7.96
CA ARG A 100 3.67 -5.08 8.04
C ARG A 100 4.10 -4.60 6.66
N ILE A 101 4.73 -3.43 6.60
CA ILE A 101 5.43 -2.93 5.41
C ILE A 101 6.57 -3.90 5.06
N LEU A 102 6.79 -4.18 3.77
CA LEU A 102 7.90 -5.05 3.39
C LEU A 102 9.23 -4.33 3.70
N PRO A 103 10.26 -5.02 4.24
CA PRO A 103 11.49 -4.35 4.67
C PRO A 103 12.25 -3.56 3.59
N TRP A 104 12.04 -3.92 2.32
CA TRP A 104 12.69 -3.31 1.17
C TRP A 104 11.81 -2.29 0.44
N ASP A 105 10.56 -2.07 0.85
CA ASP A 105 9.69 -1.10 0.20
C ASP A 105 10.27 0.33 0.35
N THR A 106 10.11 1.12 -0.72
CA THR A 106 10.60 2.51 -0.79
C THR A 106 9.47 3.53 -0.74
N ASP A 107 8.24 3.08 -0.97
CA ASP A 107 7.01 3.86 -0.99
C ASP A 107 5.83 3.01 -0.51
N LEU A 108 4.66 3.64 -0.44
CA LEU A 108 3.42 3.00 -0.06
C LEU A 108 2.32 3.39 -1.03
N ASP A 109 1.36 2.49 -1.22
CA ASP A 109 0.27 2.63 -2.18
C ASP A 109 -1.07 2.44 -1.50
N VAL A 110 -1.96 3.40 -1.74
CA VAL A 110 -3.37 3.30 -1.39
C VAL A 110 -4.25 3.65 -2.56
N GLN A 111 -5.48 3.17 -2.49
CA GLN A 111 -6.51 3.46 -3.48
C GLN A 111 -7.73 4.07 -2.82
N VAL A 112 -8.45 4.85 -3.62
CA VAL A 112 -9.72 5.48 -3.28
C VAL A 112 -10.68 5.38 -4.46
N SER A 113 -11.99 5.51 -4.19
CA SER A 113 -12.98 5.66 -5.26
C SER A 113 -12.83 7.02 -5.96
N GLU A 114 -13.28 7.13 -7.21
CA GLU A 114 -13.35 8.42 -7.91
C GLU A 114 -14.15 9.48 -7.14
N THR A 115 -15.27 9.07 -6.52
CA THR A 115 -16.09 9.97 -5.69
C THR A 115 -15.34 10.46 -4.46
N THR A 116 -14.57 9.58 -3.82
CA THR A 116 -13.71 9.96 -2.68
C THR A 116 -12.59 10.89 -3.12
N LEU A 117 -11.92 10.57 -4.24
CA LEU A 117 -10.85 11.39 -4.81
C LEU A 117 -11.35 12.80 -5.14
N LYS A 118 -12.52 12.91 -5.78
CA LYS A 118 -13.17 14.20 -6.05
C LYS A 118 -13.40 14.99 -4.76
N SER A 119 -14.00 14.36 -3.75
CA SER A 119 -14.24 15.00 -2.45
C SER A 119 -12.95 15.51 -1.80
N MET A 120 -11.87 14.72 -1.84
CA MET A 120 -10.56 15.11 -1.33
C MET A 120 -9.98 16.29 -2.12
N ALA A 121 -10.09 16.26 -3.46
CA ALA A 121 -9.59 17.32 -4.33
C ALA A 121 -10.27 18.66 -4.09
N GLU A 122 -11.59 18.66 -3.95
CA GLU A 122 -12.39 19.88 -3.83
C GLU A 122 -12.33 20.50 -2.43
N ASN A 123 -12.21 19.68 -1.39
CA ASN A 123 -12.40 20.13 -0.01
C ASN A 123 -11.14 20.04 0.86
N MET A 124 -10.13 19.26 0.45
CA MET A 124 -9.02 18.87 1.33
C MET A 124 -7.65 19.01 0.68
N ASN A 125 -7.57 19.37 -0.61
CA ASN A 125 -6.31 19.54 -1.29
C ASN A 125 -5.44 20.59 -0.57
N MET A 126 -4.15 20.32 -0.46
CA MET A 126 -3.15 21.14 0.24
C MET A 126 -3.39 21.31 1.75
N THR A 127 -4.24 20.47 2.36
CA THR A 127 -4.37 20.44 3.82
C THR A 127 -3.17 19.77 4.47
N THR A 128 -2.79 20.27 5.64
CA THR A 128 -1.73 19.69 6.46
C THR A 128 -2.31 19.09 7.73
N TRP A 129 -1.72 17.98 8.17
CA TRP A 129 -2.08 17.34 9.43
C TRP A 129 -0.83 17.08 10.28
N THR A 130 -0.85 17.54 11.52
CA THR A 130 0.20 17.25 12.50
C THR A 130 -0.11 15.94 13.19
N TYR A 131 0.76 14.97 12.98
CA TYR A 131 0.74 13.67 13.63
C TYR A 131 1.63 13.68 14.85
N ASN A 132 1.10 13.21 15.97
CA ASN A 132 1.87 12.95 17.18
C ASN A 132 1.63 11.50 17.62
N PHE A 133 2.71 10.76 17.84
CA PHE A 133 2.69 9.40 18.36
C PHE A 133 3.61 9.35 19.58
N GLU A 134 2.99 9.44 20.76
CA GLU A 134 3.70 9.66 22.03
C GLU A 134 4.59 8.47 22.40
N GLU A 135 4.15 7.25 22.10
CA GLU A 135 4.88 6.02 22.45
C GLU A 135 6.28 5.97 21.84
N ASP A 136 6.45 6.53 20.64
CA ASP A 136 7.74 6.56 19.93
C ASP A 136 8.39 7.95 19.94
N ASN A 137 7.85 8.89 20.72
CA ASN A 137 8.21 10.32 20.72
C ASN A 137 8.36 10.87 19.29
N PHE A 138 7.37 10.56 18.44
CA PHE A 138 7.43 10.83 17.02
C PHE A 138 6.39 11.87 16.62
N GLN A 139 6.86 12.99 16.07
CA GLN A 139 5.99 14.06 15.55
C GLN A 139 6.42 14.46 14.13
N ARG A 140 5.44 14.56 13.24
CA ARG A 140 5.61 14.99 11.85
C ARG A 140 4.39 15.77 11.36
N ASP A 141 4.65 16.66 10.40
CA ASP A 141 3.58 17.27 9.61
C ASP A 141 3.49 16.58 8.25
N TYR A 142 2.28 16.19 7.89
CA TYR A 142 1.98 15.59 6.61
C TYR A 142 1.14 16.53 5.75
N LEU A 143 1.37 16.50 4.43
CA LEU A 143 0.63 17.27 3.44
C LEU A 143 -0.18 16.33 2.54
N LEU A 144 -1.48 16.60 2.39
CA LEU A 144 -2.27 16.04 1.29
C LEU A 144 -2.08 16.92 0.05
N ASP A 145 -1.55 16.34 -1.02
CA ASP A 145 -1.40 17.01 -2.31
C ASP A 145 -2.13 16.21 -3.40
N ILE A 146 -3.21 16.75 -3.95
CA ILE A 146 -3.97 16.15 -5.04
C ILE A 146 -3.47 16.69 -6.37
N ASN A 147 -3.09 15.78 -7.26
CA ASN A 147 -2.61 16.11 -8.59
C ASN A 147 -3.69 16.88 -9.37
N PRO A 148 -3.40 18.07 -9.94
CA PRO A 148 -4.36 18.85 -10.73
C PRO A 148 -5.00 18.10 -11.90
N TYR A 149 -4.35 17.03 -12.39
CA TYR A 149 -4.85 16.18 -13.46
C TYR A 149 -5.61 14.94 -12.96
N TRP A 150 -6.08 14.93 -11.72
CA TRP A 150 -6.84 13.81 -11.16
C TRP A 150 -8.10 13.48 -11.97
N THR A 151 -8.73 14.47 -12.61
CA THR A 151 -9.90 14.28 -13.49
C THR A 151 -9.55 13.61 -14.82
N ASN A 152 -8.30 13.69 -15.28
CA ASN A 152 -7.88 13.03 -16.51
C ASN A 152 -7.71 11.52 -16.27
N ARG A 153 -8.69 10.73 -16.66
CA ARG A 153 -8.67 9.27 -16.45
C ARG A 153 -8.00 8.47 -17.58
N LEU A 154 -7.48 9.15 -18.61
CA LEU A 154 -6.69 8.50 -19.65
C LEU A 154 -5.29 8.19 -19.12
N ARG A 155 -4.65 7.17 -19.70
CA ARG A 155 -3.24 6.90 -19.45
C ARG A 155 -2.41 8.04 -20.06
N GLY A 156 -1.95 8.97 -19.23
CA GLY A 156 -1.01 10.02 -19.61
C GLY A 156 0.43 9.50 -19.73
N THR A 157 1.42 10.38 -19.58
CA THR A 157 2.82 9.94 -19.44
C THR A 157 3.06 9.29 -18.07
N ALA A 158 4.25 8.70 -17.87
CA ALA A 158 4.63 8.09 -16.59
C ALA A 158 4.51 9.06 -15.40
N ALA A 159 4.64 10.37 -15.64
CA ALA A 159 4.45 11.38 -14.62
C ALA A 159 3.01 11.44 -14.10
N ASN A 160 2.00 11.30 -14.96
CA ASN A 160 0.60 11.52 -14.57
C ASN A 160 -0.16 10.22 -14.24
N LEU A 161 0.51 9.26 -13.59
CA LEU A 161 -0.13 8.00 -13.18
C LEU A 161 -0.78 8.08 -11.79
N ILE A 162 -0.28 8.96 -10.94
CA ILE A 162 -0.70 9.12 -9.53
C ILE A 162 -1.68 10.29 -9.40
N ASP A 163 -2.72 10.09 -8.59
CA ASP A 163 -3.83 11.05 -8.42
C ASP A 163 -3.64 11.98 -7.22
N GLY A 164 -2.89 11.57 -6.21
CA GLY A 164 -2.50 12.42 -5.10
C GLY A 164 -1.43 11.76 -4.25
N ARG A 165 -0.93 12.49 -3.27
CA ARG A 165 0.09 12.02 -2.34
C ARG A 165 -0.20 12.48 -0.92
N TRP A 166 0.17 11.62 0.01
CA TRP A 166 0.28 11.96 1.42
C TRP A 166 1.77 12.05 1.77
N ILE A 167 2.27 13.25 2.03
CA ILE A 167 3.71 13.55 2.01
C ILE A 167 4.20 13.90 3.41
N ASP A 168 5.27 13.24 3.86
CA ASP A 168 6.07 13.68 5.01
C ASP A 168 6.86 14.93 4.63
N LYS A 169 6.55 16.06 5.27
CA LYS A 169 7.23 17.34 5.00
C LYS A 169 8.66 17.39 5.53
N SER A 170 9.08 16.46 6.39
CA SER A 170 10.44 16.43 6.95
C SER A 170 11.42 15.65 6.08
N THR A 171 10.96 14.61 5.38
CA THR A 171 11.82 13.72 4.58
C THR A 171 11.52 13.77 3.09
N GLY A 172 10.29 14.11 2.71
CA GLY A 172 9.77 14.02 1.36
C GLY A 172 9.25 12.63 0.98
N LEU A 173 9.32 11.62 1.86
CA LEU A 173 8.68 10.32 1.61
C LEU A 173 7.15 10.47 1.55
N PHE A 174 6.48 9.65 0.75
CA PHE A 174 5.04 9.76 0.55
C PHE A 174 4.34 8.43 0.33
N ILE A 175 3.02 8.47 0.50
CA ILE A 175 2.08 7.45 0.01
C ILE A 175 1.53 7.92 -1.32
N ASP A 176 1.59 7.09 -2.35
CA ASP A 176 0.91 7.31 -3.61
C ASP A 176 -0.57 6.94 -3.48
N ILE A 177 -1.44 7.88 -3.85
CA ILE A 177 -2.90 7.74 -3.83
C ILE A 177 -3.39 7.62 -5.27
N THR A 178 -4.07 6.52 -5.57
CA THR A 178 -4.63 6.28 -6.91
C THR A 178 -6.15 6.14 -6.87
N GLY A 179 -6.84 6.88 -7.73
CA GLY A 179 -8.29 6.79 -7.88
C GLY A 179 -8.69 5.64 -8.80
N LEU A 180 -9.76 4.93 -8.45
CA LEU A 180 -10.44 3.99 -9.34
C LEU A 180 -11.72 4.61 -9.91
N SER A 181 -11.81 4.68 -11.23
CA SER A 181 -12.99 5.18 -11.94
C SER A 181 -13.46 4.23 -13.03
N GLN A 182 -14.73 4.35 -13.42
CA GLN A 182 -15.30 3.59 -14.53
C GLN A 182 -15.00 4.30 -15.86
N THR A 183 -13.83 4.04 -16.43
CA THR A 183 -13.37 4.74 -17.65
C THR A 183 -13.97 4.20 -18.95
N HIS A 184 -14.50 2.97 -18.93
CA HIS A 184 -14.97 2.25 -20.11
C HIS A 184 -16.36 1.65 -19.87
N GLY A 185 -17.26 2.38 -19.22
CA GLY A 185 -18.55 1.83 -18.76
C GLY A 185 -19.40 1.20 -19.86
N VAL A 186 -19.34 1.75 -21.09
CA VAL A 186 -20.07 1.23 -22.26
C VAL A 186 -19.44 -0.05 -22.82
N THR A 187 -18.11 -0.11 -22.92
CA THR A 187 -17.41 -1.26 -23.53
C THR A 187 -17.09 -2.36 -22.52
N ARG A 188 -17.07 -2.03 -21.22
CA ARG A 188 -16.74 -2.91 -20.09
C ARG A 188 -17.54 -2.52 -18.83
N PRO A 189 -18.85 -2.77 -18.82
CA PRO A 189 -19.70 -2.45 -17.67
C PRO A 189 -19.20 -3.17 -16.40
N GLY A 190 -19.19 -2.46 -15.27
CA GLY A 190 -18.77 -3.00 -13.96
C GLY A 190 -17.26 -3.15 -13.77
N VAL A 191 -16.44 -2.59 -14.66
CA VAL A 191 -14.98 -2.52 -14.53
C VAL A 191 -14.55 -1.12 -14.13
N ILE A 192 -13.78 -1.02 -13.05
CA ILE A 192 -13.13 0.20 -12.59
C ILE A 192 -11.62 0.08 -12.80
N SER A 193 -10.95 1.21 -13.01
CA SER A 193 -9.53 1.25 -13.33
C SER A 193 -8.82 2.51 -12.86
N CYS A 194 -7.53 2.40 -12.59
CA CYS A 194 -6.64 3.56 -12.45
C CYS A 194 -5.98 3.91 -13.80
N LYS A 195 -5.27 5.05 -13.84
CA LYS A 195 -4.57 5.55 -15.05
C LYS A 195 -3.48 4.59 -15.55
N ASN A 196 -2.91 3.78 -14.66
CA ASN A 196 -1.91 2.76 -15.04
C ASN A 196 -2.53 1.47 -15.61
N LEU A 197 -3.83 1.46 -15.93
CA LEU A 197 -4.55 0.32 -16.52
C LEU A 197 -4.66 -0.91 -15.61
N HIS A 198 -4.47 -0.75 -14.30
CA HIS A 198 -4.95 -1.73 -13.35
C HIS A 198 -6.48 -1.73 -13.38
N ARG A 199 -7.06 -2.89 -13.66
CA ARG A 199 -8.50 -3.06 -13.88
C ARG A 199 -9.06 -4.08 -12.91
N TYR A 200 -10.18 -3.74 -12.31
CA TYR A 200 -10.87 -4.56 -11.33
C TYR A 200 -12.35 -4.60 -11.66
N LYS A 201 -13.00 -5.73 -11.40
CA LYS A 201 -14.45 -5.75 -11.31
C LYS A 201 -14.85 -5.12 -9.98
N THR A 202 -15.95 -4.38 -9.94
CA THR A 202 -16.40 -3.69 -8.72
C THR A 202 -16.49 -4.63 -7.51
N PHE A 203 -16.97 -5.87 -7.69
CA PHE A 203 -17.08 -6.85 -6.60
C PHE A 203 -15.74 -7.42 -6.12
N GLU A 204 -14.65 -7.23 -6.89
CA GLU A 204 -13.30 -7.61 -6.46
C GLU A 204 -12.76 -6.60 -5.44
N ILE A 205 -13.22 -5.34 -5.51
CA ILE A 205 -12.89 -4.30 -4.54
C ILE A 205 -13.90 -4.31 -3.39
N TYR A 206 -15.19 -4.29 -3.68
CA TYR A 206 -16.24 -4.07 -2.69
C TYR A 206 -17.04 -5.35 -2.35
N PRO A 207 -17.53 -5.48 -1.10
CA PRO A 207 -17.26 -4.61 0.04
C PRO A 207 -15.83 -4.78 0.56
N LEU A 208 -15.23 -3.70 1.07
CA LEU A 208 -13.87 -3.78 1.63
C LEU A 208 -13.83 -4.69 2.86
N ARG A 209 -12.73 -5.40 3.06
CA ARG A 209 -12.47 -6.19 4.28
C ARG A 209 -11.71 -5.32 5.27
N GLU A 210 -12.13 -5.34 6.53
CA GLU A 210 -11.45 -4.62 7.61
C GLU A 210 -10.36 -5.51 8.17
N VAL A 211 -9.17 -4.94 8.36
CA VAL A 211 -7.97 -5.65 8.75
C VAL A 211 -7.14 -4.76 9.68
N LYS A 212 -6.01 -5.29 10.16
CA LYS A 212 -4.97 -4.49 10.82
C LYS A 212 -3.75 -4.38 9.91
N PHE A 213 -3.13 -3.21 9.88
CA PHE A 213 -1.86 -2.96 9.20
C PHE A 213 -1.05 -1.97 10.02
N GLU A 214 0.21 -2.30 10.32
CA GLU A 214 1.06 -1.52 11.23
C GLU A 214 0.39 -1.18 12.58
N ASP A 215 -0.40 -2.12 13.09
CA ASP A 215 -1.20 -2.04 14.33
C ASP A 215 -2.45 -1.15 14.27
N PHE A 216 -2.73 -0.52 13.12
CA PHE A 216 -3.89 0.33 12.91
C PHE A 216 -4.98 -0.35 12.08
N LYS A 217 -6.22 0.10 12.28
CA LYS A 217 -7.34 -0.33 11.45
C LYS A 217 -7.11 0.11 10.01
N ALA A 218 -7.21 -0.83 9.08
CA ALA A 218 -7.07 -0.61 7.65
C ALA A 218 -8.15 -1.37 6.89
N TYR A 219 -8.20 -1.13 5.58
CA TYR A 219 -9.11 -1.83 4.67
C TYR A 219 -8.33 -2.41 3.49
N VAL A 220 -8.82 -3.55 2.98
CA VAL A 220 -8.30 -4.21 1.78
C VAL A 220 -9.45 -4.58 0.85
N PRO A 221 -9.18 -4.78 -0.45
CA PRO A 221 -10.18 -5.26 -1.40
C PRO A 221 -10.84 -6.58 -0.99
N ASN A 222 -12.11 -6.78 -1.36
CA ASN A 222 -12.85 -8.01 -1.11
C ASN A 222 -12.12 -9.27 -1.62
N SER A 223 -11.59 -9.21 -2.84
CA SER A 223 -10.86 -10.29 -3.52
C SER A 223 -9.35 -9.99 -3.61
N TYR A 224 -8.74 -9.55 -2.51
CA TYR A 224 -7.32 -9.16 -2.46
C TYR A 224 -6.37 -10.22 -3.04
N GLU A 225 -6.61 -11.52 -2.81
CA GLU A 225 -5.74 -12.59 -3.32
C GLU A 225 -5.71 -12.60 -4.84
N LYS A 226 -6.88 -12.52 -5.47
CA LYS A 226 -7.00 -12.48 -6.92
C LYS A 226 -6.29 -11.25 -7.51
N ILE A 227 -6.41 -10.11 -6.82
CA ILE A 227 -5.76 -8.86 -7.20
C ILE A 227 -4.24 -9.01 -7.13
N LEU A 228 -3.72 -9.47 -6.00
CA LEU A 228 -2.30 -9.69 -5.78
C LEU A 228 -1.72 -10.77 -6.72
N ILE A 229 -2.43 -11.88 -6.98
CA ILE A 229 -2.02 -12.92 -7.94
C ILE A 229 -1.96 -12.35 -9.36
N LYS A 230 -2.92 -11.52 -9.74
CA LYS A 230 -2.92 -10.89 -11.06
C LYS A 230 -1.72 -9.94 -11.24
N GLU A 231 -1.32 -9.27 -10.17
CA GLU A 231 -0.25 -8.28 -10.18
C GLU A 231 1.15 -8.91 -10.05
N TYR A 232 1.36 -9.71 -9.01
CA TYR A 232 2.67 -10.24 -8.62
C TYR A 232 2.88 -11.72 -8.99
N ARG A 233 1.84 -12.39 -9.50
CA ARG A 233 1.80 -13.83 -9.79
C ARG A 233 1.93 -14.67 -8.52
N SER A 234 1.70 -15.98 -8.65
CA SER A 234 1.76 -16.92 -7.52
C SER A 234 3.13 -16.96 -6.81
N LYS A 235 4.21 -16.63 -7.52
CA LYS A 235 5.57 -16.64 -6.96
C LYS A 235 5.77 -15.66 -5.81
N ALA A 236 5.08 -14.53 -5.80
CA ALA A 236 5.21 -13.53 -4.72
C ALA A 236 4.67 -14.01 -3.37
N PHE A 237 3.92 -15.10 -3.35
CA PHE A 237 3.37 -15.73 -2.15
C PHE A 237 4.16 -16.96 -1.71
N THR A 238 5.01 -17.49 -2.60
CA THR A 238 5.76 -18.72 -2.35
C THR A 238 7.27 -18.48 -2.20
N ASN A 239 7.81 -17.40 -2.77
CA ASN A 239 9.21 -17.07 -2.59
C ASN A 239 9.44 -16.57 -1.17
N THR A 240 10.24 -17.30 -0.41
CA THR A 240 10.65 -16.96 0.95
C THR A 240 12.01 -16.26 1.00
N GLU A 241 12.52 -15.81 -0.15
CA GLU A 241 13.75 -15.04 -0.25
C GLU A 241 13.54 -13.89 -1.25
N PHE A 242 13.77 -12.65 -0.84
CA PHE A 242 13.64 -11.48 -1.71
C PHE A 242 14.43 -10.29 -1.16
N SER A 243 15.03 -9.48 -2.03
CA SER A 243 15.75 -8.24 -1.68
C SER A 243 16.68 -8.35 -0.46
N GLY A 244 17.49 -9.41 -0.38
CA GLY A 244 18.41 -9.62 0.74
C GLY A 244 17.76 -10.02 2.07
N HIS A 245 16.50 -10.46 2.06
CA HIS A 245 15.75 -10.92 3.22
C HIS A 245 15.26 -12.36 3.03
N ASP A 246 15.06 -13.05 4.15
CA ASP A 246 14.47 -14.38 4.22
C ASP A 246 13.17 -14.32 5.04
N TRP A 247 12.11 -14.94 4.54
CA TRP A 247 10.87 -15.14 5.30
C TRP A 247 11.06 -16.24 6.34
N GLN A 248 10.78 -15.92 7.60
CA GLN A 248 10.87 -16.81 8.73
C GLN A 248 9.48 -17.20 9.21
N PRO A 249 8.98 -18.43 8.92
CA PRO A 249 7.65 -18.85 9.33
C PRO A 249 7.48 -18.91 10.84
N ALA A 250 8.55 -19.23 11.59
CA ALA A 250 8.54 -19.36 13.04
C ALA A 250 8.02 -18.11 13.75
N ILE A 251 8.41 -16.95 13.24
CA ILE A 251 8.08 -15.63 13.79
C ILE A 251 7.13 -14.84 12.88
N GLY A 252 6.74 -15.43 11.73
CA GLY A 252 5.90 -14.78 10.74
C GLY A 252 6.46 -13.45 10.22
N SER A 253 7.77 -13.37 9.96
CA SER A 253 8.40 -12.10 9.56
C SER A 253 9.54 -12.27 8.55
N TRP A 254 9.76 -11.22 7.76
CA TRP A 254 10.93 -11.07 6.90
C TRP A 254 12.11 -10.58 7.73
N VAL A 255 13.23 -11.32 7.71
CA VAL A 255 14.46 -10.94 8.40
C VAL A 255 15.57 -10.69 7.39
N PRO A 256 16.48 -9.73 7.65
CA PRO A 256 17.67 -9.57 6.82
C PRO A 256 18.44 -10.88 6.73
N LYS A 257 18.98 -11.18 5.54
CA LYS A 257 19.97 -12.24 5.36
C LYS A 257 21.23 -11.83 6.10
N THR A 258 21.32 -12.17 7.38
CA THR A 258 22.61 -12.19 8.05
C THR A 258 23.42 -13.33 7.42
N ARG A 259 24.70 -13.10 7.13
CA ARG A 259 25.65 -14.20 6.93
C ARG A 259 25.77 -14.94 8.26
N PHE A 260 24.77 -15.75 8.58
CA PHE A 260 24.91 -16.71 9.66
C PHE A 260 25.80 -17.81 9.13
N GLU A 261 27.08 -17.77 9.50
CA GLU A 261 27.99 -18.89 9.30
C GLU A 261 27.66 -19.91 10.39
N PRO A 262 27.01 -21.05 10.06
CA PRO A 262 26.55 -22.01 11.06
C PRO A 262 27.71 -22.70 11.78
N HIS A 263 28.95 -22.38 11.39
CA HIS A 263 30.13 -22.89 12.02
C HIS A 263 31.22 -21.82 12.10
N ARG A 264 31.91 -21.78 13.24
CA ARG A 264 33.18 -21.07 13.36
C ARG A 264 34.34 -22.04 13.15
N LEU A 265 35.34 -21.59 12.40
CA LEU A 265 36.60 -22.28 12.23
C LEU A 265 37.59 -21.80 13.29
N TYR A 266 38.14 -22.74 14.05
CA TYR A 266 39.19 -22.50 15.04
C TYR A 266 40.45 -23.24 14.62
N ARG A 267 41.60 -22.56 14.67
CA ARG A 267 42.90 -23.19 14.45
C ARG A 267 43.46 -23.66 15.78
N LEU A 268 43.69 -24.95 15.92
CA LEU A 268 44.31 -25.53 17.12
C LEU A 268 45.82 -25.31 17.14
N ARG A 269 46.43 -25.41 18.32
CA ARG A 269 47.89 -25.30 18.52
C ARG A 269 48.70 -26.31 17.69
N ASN A 270 48.11 -27.46 17.33
CA ASN A 270 48.73 -28.47 16.47
C ASN A 270 48.53 -28.22 14.96
N GLY A 271 48.00 -27.06 14.57
CA GLY A 271 47.77 -26.67 13.18
C GLY A 271 46.50 -27.21 12.55
N LYS A 272 45.75 -28.12 13.21
CA LYS A 272 44.47 -28.63 12.71
C LYS A 272 43.37 -27.59 12.84
N MET A 273 42.41 -27.62 11.90
CA MET A 273 41.21 -26.79 11.92
C MET A 273 40.07 -27.56 12.61
N MET A 274 39.43 -26.94 13.61
CA MET A 274 38.17 -27.42 14.18
C MET A 274 37.01 -26.56 13.71
N LYS A 275 35.92 -27.21 13.37
CA LYS A 275 34.66 -26.58 12.96
C LYS A 275 33.66 -26.75 14.10
N ILE A 276 33.34 -25.67 14.81
CA ILE A 276 32.35 -25.69 15.89
C ILE A 276 31.05 -25.12 15.35
N LYS A 277 29.95 -25.88 15.49
CA LYS A 277 28.60 -25.42 15.14
C LYS A 277 28.22 -24.30 16.11
N ILE A 278 27.84 -23.15 15.58
CA ILE A 278 27.31 -22.05 16.39
C ILE A 278 25.79 -22.18 16.35
N GLU A 279 25.14 -22.04 17.50
CA GLU A 279 23.68 -21.90 17.55
C GLU A 279 23.29 -20.50 17.09
N ASP A 280 22.26 -20.40 16.27
CA ASP A 280 21.86 -19.11 15.74
C ASP A 280 21.39 -18.21 16.88
N PRO A 281 22.06 -17.06 17.14
CA PRO A 281 21.74 -16.19 18.28
C PRO A 281 20.32 -15.60 18.19
N ARG A 282 19.64 -15.75 17.05
CA ARG A 282 18.23 -15.39 16.87
C ARG A 282 17.23 -16.41 17.47
N GLY A 283 17.71 -17.49 18.10
CA GLY A 283 16.84 -18.56 18.64
C GLY A 283 16.19 -19.43 17.55
N LEU A 284 16.80 -19.47 16.36
CA LEU A 284 16.31 -20.19 15.19
C LEU A 284 16.62 -21.69 15.33
N GLU A 285 15.84 -22.42 16.14
CA GLU A 285 15.56 -23.78 15.72
C GLU A 285 14.91 -23.67 14.35
N ALA A 286 15.60 -24.19 13.34
CA ALA A 286 15.22 -24.09 11.95
C ALA A 286 13.82 -24.68 11.75
N VAL A 287 12.78 -23.86 11.90
CA VAL A 287 11.46 -24.20 11.38
C VAL A 287 11.71 -24.49 9.90
N PRO A 288 11.43 -25.73 9.44
CA PRO A 288 11.74 -26.12 8.08
C PRO A 288 11.15 -25.07 7.13
N ARG A 289 11.91 -24.71 6.09
CA ARG A 289 11.38 -23.84 5.04
C ARG A 289 10.00 -24.37 4.66
N PRO A 290 8.97 -23.52 4.67
CA PRO A 290 7.61 -23.99 4.48
C PRO A 290 7.57 -24.65 3.10
N SER A 291 7.01 -25.85 3.04
CA SER A 291 6.90 -26.56 1.77
C SER A 291 6.12 -25.70 0.78
N PHE A 292 6.32 -25.93 -0.52
CA PHE A 292 5.50 -25.30 -1.56
C PHE A 292 4.00 -25.46 -1.26
N TRP A 293 3.58 -26.62 -0.74
CA TRP A 293 2.20 -26.89 -0.34
C TRP A 293 1.75 -26.10 0.89
N ASN A 294 2.61 -25.86 1.88
CA ASN A 294 2.29 -25.00 3.03
C ASN A 294 2.04 -23.56 2.58
N LEU A 295 2.85 -23.08 1.62
CA LEU A 295 2.69 -21.75 1.04
C LEU A 295 1.44 -21.66 0.15
N LEU A 296 1.13 -22.72 -0.59
CA LEU A 296 -0.10 -22.80 -1.38
C LEU A 296 -1.35 -22.89 -0.48
N TRP A 297 -1.26 -23.59 0.66
CA TRP A 297 -2.33 -23.66 1.66
C TRP A 297 -2.65 -22.30 2.25
N ARG A 298 -1.66 -21.40 2.41
CA ARG A 298 -1.90 -20.00 2.81
C ARG A 298 -2.71 -19.20 1.79
N LEU A 299 -2.75 -19.62 0.51
CA LEU A 299 -3.63 -19.04 -0.51
C LEU A 299 -5.07 -19.56 -0.45
N ALA A 300 -5.35 -20.59 0.35
CA ALA A 300 -6.66 -21.25 0.40
C ALA A 300 -7.41 -21.02 1.72
N TYR A 301 -6.74 -20.54 2.78
CA TYR A 301 -7.27 -20.51 4.15
C TYR A 301 -7.18 -19.15 4.87
N TRP A 302 -7.14 -18.04 4.12
CA TRP A 302 -7.26 -16.66 4.65
C TRP A 302 -8.49 -15.91 4.09
#